data_AF-A0A1G7YL28-F1
#
_entry.id   AF-A0A1G7YL28-F1
#
_cell.length_a   1.000
_cell.length_b   1.000
_cell.length_c   1.000
_cell.angle_alpha   90.00
_cell.angle_beta   90.00
_cell.angle_gamma   90.00
#
_symmetry.space_group_name_H-M   'P 1'
#
loop_
_entity.id
_entity.type
_entity.pdbx_description
1 polymer ?
#
loop_
_entity_poly.entity_id
_entity_poly.type
_entity_poly.pdbx_seq_one_letter_code
_entity_poly.pdbx_strand_id
1 'polypeptide(L)' 'MLSWFDMASDADWSNFHDVRKTFNSVDAVGNDRYVFNVKGNKYRIVALIIFSTRTMYILFIGTHSAYNKIDASKIKYQK' A
#
# COMPACT_ATOMS: atom_id res chain seq x y z
N MET A 1 -0.40 -12.85 1.02
CA MET A 1 -1.29 -11.87 1.68
C MET A 1 -0.94 -11.83 3.16
N LEU A 2 -0.97 -12.97 3.87
CA LEU A 2 -0.41 -13.09 5.23
C LEU A 2 1.02 -12.54 5.33
N SER A 3 1.96 -13.06 4.54
CA SER A 3 3.34 -12.53 4.51
C SER A 3 3.46 -11.03 4.22
N TRP A 4 2.54 -10.43 3.45
CA TRP A 4 2.57 -8.97 3.23
C TRP A 4 2.14 -8.24 4.51
N PHE A 5 1.10 -8.75 5.18
CA PHE A 5 0.60 -8.20 6.42
C PHE A 5 1.64 -8.30 7.52
N ASP A 6 2.24 -9.48 7.74
CA ASP A 6 3.26 -9.71 8.77
C ASP A 6 4.47 -8.78 8.58
N MET A 7 4.97 -8.68 7.34
CA MET A 7 6.09 -7.78 7.03
C MET A 7 5.74 -6.30 7.23
N ALA A 8 4.48 -5.91 6.97
CA ALA A 8 4.05 -4.53 7.12
C ALA A 8 3.66 -4.16 8.56
N SER A 9 3.18 -5.13 9.36
CA SER A 9 2.85 -4.92 10.78
C SER A 9 4.10 -4.77 11.65
N ASP A 10 5.18 -5.45 11.28
CA ASP A 10 6.44 -5.43 12.03
C ASP A 10 7.40 -4.33 11.57
N ALA A 11 7.04 -3.60 10.50
CA ALA A 11 7.90 -2.59 9.90
C ALA A 11 7.86 -1.24 10.63
N ASP A 12 9.03 -0.61 10.78
CA ASP A 12 9.21 0.76 11.26
C ASP A 12 9.72 1.66 10.13
N TRP A 13 8.86 1.99 9.17
CA TRP A 13 9.25 2.82 8.02
C TRP A 13 9.24 4.31 8.35
N SER A 14 10.34 5.01 8.05
CA SER A 14 10.45 6.47 8.24
C SER A 14 10.09 7.28 7.02
N ASN A 15 10.11 6.66 5.85
CA ASN A 15 9.89 7.31 4.57
C ASN A 15 9.61 6.24 3.51
N PHE A 16 9.26 6.70 2.30
CA PHE A 16 9.01 5.82 1.17
C PHE A 16 10.20 4.94 0.77
N HIS A 17 11.44 5.42 0.95
CA HIS A 17 12.62 4.63 0.60
C HIS A 17 12.75 3.38 1.49
N ASP A 18 12.40 3.47 2.76
CA ASP A 18 12.37 2.30 3.66
C ASP A 18 11.29 1.30 3.25
N VAL A 19 10.09 1.78 2.86
CA VAL A 19 9.03 0.92 2.30
C VAL A 19 9.55 0.17 1.07
N ARG A 20 10.28 0.87 0.19
CA ARG A 20 10.80 0.30 -1.05
C ARG A 20 11.93 -0.71 -0.82
N LYS A 21 12.66 -0.63 0.29
CA LYS A 21 13.62 -1.67 0.70
C LYS A 21 12.89 -2.97 1.07
N THR A 22 11.75 -2.88 1.76
CA THR A 22 10.94 -4.04 2.12
C THR A 22 10.15 -4.58 0.92
N PHE A 23 9.57 -3.68 0.12
CA PHE A 23 8.72 -3.99 -1.03
C PHE A 23 9.24 -3.25 -2.27
N ASN A 24 10.17 -3.87 -3.00
CA ASN A 24 10.85 -3.25 -4.15
C ASN A 24 9.93 -2.70 -5.26
N SER A 25 8.75 -3.30 -5.42
CA SER A 25 7.75 -2.98 -6.44
C SER A 25 6.62 -2.09 -5.93
N VAL A 26 6.80 -1.45 -4.77
CA VAL A 26 5.86 -0.46 -4.25
C VAL A 26 5.92 0.81 -5.09
N ASP A 27 4.74 1.35 -5.42
CA ASP A 27 4.60 2.59 -6.18
C ASP A 27 3.92 3.66 -5.34
N ALA A 28 4.40 4.91 -5.41
CA ALA A 28 3.72 6.07 -4.84
C ALA A 28 2.75 6.66 -5.87
N VAL A 29 1.47 6.81 -5.51
CA VAL A 29 0.41 7.28 -6.42
C VAL A 29 -0.13 8.66 -6.04
N GLY A 30 0.59 9.38 -5.18
CA GLY A 30 0.25 10.72 -4.71
C GLY A 30 -0.68 10.71 -3.49
N ASN A 31 -0.79 11.87 -2.84
CA ASN A 31 -1.56 12.08 -1.60
C ASN A 31 -1.23 11.03 -0.52
N ASP A 32 0.06 10.73 -0.27
CA ASP A 32 0.51 9.75 0.74
C ASP A 32 -0.02 8.33 0.54
N ARG A 33 -0.44 7.97 -0.68
CA ARG A 33 -0.91 6.64 -1.04
C ARG A 33 0.17 5.83 -1.75
N TYR A 34 0.22 4.56 -1.38
CA TYR A 34 1.18 3.58 -1.87
C TYR A 34 0.47 2.32 -2.34
N VAL A 35 0.94 1.77 -3.44
CA VAL A 35 0.37 0.59 -4.08
C VAL A 35 1.34 -0.56 -3.97
N PHE A 36 0.88 -1.65 -3.36
CA PHE A 36 1.65 -2.87 -3.19
C PHE A 36 1.17 -3.96 -4.14
N ASN A 37 2.12 -4.62 -4.78
CA ASN A 37 1.89 -5.78 -5.64
C ASN A 37 1.94 -7.06 -4.81
N VAL A 38 0.85 -7.83 -4.74
CA VAL A 38 0.77 -9.02 -3.88
C VAL A 38 0.38 -10.26 -4.69
N LYS A 39 0.89 -11.43 -4.25
CA LYS A 39 0.59 -12.76 -4.83
C LYS A 39 0.94 -12.83 -6.32
N GLY A 40 2.18 -12.47 -6.68
CA GLY A 40 2.67 -12.51 -8.06
C GLY A 40 1.88 -11.57 -8.99
N ASN A 41 1.75 -10.30 -8.59
CA ASN A 41 1.01 -9.27 -9.35
C ASN A 41 -0.50 -9.49 -9.54
N LYS A 42 -1.11 -10.49 -8.89
CA LYS A 42 -2.55 -10.75 -9.03
C LYS A 42 -3.43 -9.73 -8.29
N TYR A 43 -2.91 -9.17 -7.20
CA TYR A 43 -3.63 -8.23 -6.34
C TYR A 43 -2.86 -6.92 -6.16
N ARG A 44 -3.62 -5.86 -5.88
CA ARG A 44 -3.15 -4.55 -5.44
C ARG A 44 -3.71 -4.24 -4.07
N ILE A 45 -2.85 -3.74 -3.19
CA ILE A 45 -3.25 -3.12 -1.94
C ILE A 45 -2.93 -1.64 -2.07
N VAL A 46 -3.93 -0.77 -1.91
CA VAL A 46 -3.70 0.68 -1.79
C VAL A 46 -3.75 1.02 -0.32
N ALA A 47 -2.68 1.60 0.19
CA ALA A 47 -2.59 2.04 1.56
C ALA A 47 -2.22 3.52 1.63
N LEU A 48 -2.81 4.24 2.58
CA LEU A 48 -2.33 5.55 2.99
C LEU A 48 -1.36 5.37 4.16
N ILE A 49 -0.15 5.89 4.04
CA ILE A 49 0.87 5.76 5.09
C ILE A 49 1.23 7.13 5.63
N ILE A 50 1.04 7.34 6.92
CA ILE A 50 1.45 8.53 7.64
C ILE A 50 2.73 8.19 8.41
N PHE A 51 3.89 8.39 7.77
CA PHE A 51 5.18 7.97 8.34
C PHE A 51 5.46 8.59 9.72
N SER A 52 5.08 9.86 9.94
CA SER A 52 5.29 10.57 11.21
C SER A 52 4.60 9.90 12.40
N THR A 53 3.50 9.18 12.16
CA THR A 53 2.71 8.51 13.20
C THR A 53 2.78 6.98 13.12
N ARG A 54 3.65 6.44 12.26
CA ARG A 54 3.79 4.98 12.01
C ARG A 54 2.46 4.29 11.69
N THR A 55 1.53 5.02 11.08
CA THR A 55 0.17 4.54 10.86
C THR A 55 -0.06 4.26 9.38
N MET A 56 -0.65 3.09 9.10
CA MET A 56 -1.04 2.68 7.76
C MET A 56 -2.53 2.36 7.73
N TYR A 57 -3.25 2.98 6.79
CA TYR A 57 -4.65 2.70 6.51
C TYR A 57 -4.80 1.94 5.21
N ILE A 58 -5.45 0.79 5.24
CA ILE A 58 -5.78 0.06 4.02
C ILE A 58 -7.03 0.69 3.41
N LEU A 59 -6.89 1.23 2.20
CA LEU A 59 -7.98 1.90 1.49
C LEU A 59 -8.66 0.97 0.47
N PHE A 60 -7.90 0.00 -0.05
CA PHE A 60 -8.39 -0.92 -1.07
C PHE A 60 -7.57 -2.21 -1.10
N ILE A 61 -8.25 -3.34 -1.31
CA ILE A 61 -7.65 -4.61 -1.69
C ILE A 61 -8.46 -5.18 -2.85
N GLY A 62 -7.81 -5.52 -3.96
CA GLY A 62 -8.51 -6.10 -5.09
C GLY A 62 -7.59 -6.63 -6.18
N THR A 63 -8.19 -7.22 -7.21
CA THR A 63 -7.45 -7.69 -8.39
C THR A 63 -6.85 -6.53 -9.15
N HIS A 64 -5.87 -6.82 -10.02
CA HIS A 64 -5.36 -5.81 -10.95
C HIS A 64 -6.47 -5.19 -11.81
N SER A 65 -7.44 -5.99 -12.28
CA SER A 65 -8.57 -5.50 -13.07
C SER A 65 -9.51 -4.60 -12.29
N ALA A 66 -9.71 -4.85 -10.99
CA ALA A 66 -10.50 -3.96 -10.12
C ALA A 66 -9.74 -2.66 -9.84
N TYR A 67 -8.44 -2.75 -9.61
CA TYR A 67 -7.58 -1.58 -9.42
C TYR A 67 -7.58 -0.65 -10.65
N ASN A 68 -7.58 -1.19 -11.87
CA ASN A 68 -7.61 -0.36 -13.09
C ASN A 68 -8.91 0.47 -13.25
N LYS A 69 -9.94 0.18 -12.47
CA LYS A 69 -11.23 0.88 -12.53
C LYS A 69 -11.35 2.03 -11.52
N ILE A 70 -10.35 2.26 -10.69
CA ILE A 70 -10.39 3.27 -9.62
C ILE A 70 -9.23 4.26 -9.76
N ASP A 71 -9.44 5.49 -9.30
CA ASP A 71 -8.37 6.47 -9.13
C ASP A 71 -7.73 6.29 -7.74
N ALA A 72 -6.58 5.61 -7.71
CA ALA A 72 -5.87 5.27 -6.48
C ALA A 72 -5.46 6.51 -5.65
N SER A 73 -5.27 7.67 -6.31
CA SER A 73 -4.90 8.92 -5.64
C SER A 73 -6.07 9.57 -4.88
N LYS A 74 -7.31 9.16 -5.17
CA LYS A 74 -8.55 9.76 -4.64
C LYS A 74 -9.39 8.83 -3.79
N ILE A 75 -8.93 7.60 -3.53
CA ILE A 75 -9.64 6.69 -2.63
C ILE A 75 -9.71 7.33 -1.24
N LYS A 76 -10.91 7.34 -0.66
CA LYS A 76 -11.16 7.83 0.69
C LYS A 76 -11.19 6.64 1.64
N TYR A 77 -10.60 6.81 2.82
CA TYR A 77 -10.82 5.89 3.92
C TYR A 77 -12.30 5.92 4.29
N GLN A 78 -12.96 4.77 4.24
CA GLN A 78 -14.32 4.61 4.75
C GLN A 78 -14.21 4.16 6.21
N LYS A 79 -14.82 4.95 7.11
CA LYS A 79 -14.87 4.69 8.55
C LYS A 79 -15.94 3.66 8.86
#